data_AF-A0A9D7EI78-F1
#
_entry.id   AF-A0A9D7EI78-F1
#
_cell.length_a   1.000
_cell.length_b   1.000
_cell.length_c   1.000
_cell.angle_alpha   90.00
_cell.angle_beta   90.00
_cell.angle_gamma   90.00
#
_symmetry.space_group_name_H-M   'P 1'
#
loop_
_entity.id
_entity.type
_entity.pdbx_description
1 polymer ?
#
loop_
_entity_poly.entity_id
_entity_poly.type
_entity_poly.pdbx_seq_one_letter_code
_entity_poly.pdbx_strand_id
1 'polypeptide(L)'
;MGGLEVYQRAKEVYGCTGMPAPDVQVNIVPFASRKKAAMTAYTTEQNSLRKFWPYYHWYPAAIYFRIFDRDFFRVIDLESR
;
A
#
# COMPACT_ATOMS: atom_id res chain seq x y z
N MET A 1 -21.33 -9.00 -4.33
CA MET A 1 -21.18 -7.85 -5.25
C MET A 1 -20.92 -6.59 -4.41
N GLY A 2 -19.66 -6.18 -4.21
CA GLY A 2 -19.32 -5.11 -3.25
C GLY A 2 -18.27 -4.12 -3.74
N GLY A 3 -18.16 -3.90 -5.07
CA GLY A 3 -17.06 -3.13 -5.65
C GLY A 3 -17.32 -1.64 -5.80
N LEU A 4 -18.45 -1.26 -6.40
CA LEU A 4 -18.70 0.13 -6.81
C LEU A 4 -19.36 0.99 -5.72
N GLU A 5 -20.35 0.45 -5.01
CA GLU A 5 -21.12 1.20 -4.01
C GLU A 5 -20.27 1.59 -2.79
N VAL A 6 -19.49 0.65 -2.25
CA VAL A 6 -18.57 0.89 -1.14
C VAL A 6 -17.50 1.91 -1.51
N TYR A 7 -16.99 1.84 -2.75
CA TYR A 7 -15.99 2.79 -3.24
C TYR A 7 -16.57 4.20 -3.40
N GLN A 8 -17.78 4.33 -3.97
CA GLN A 8 -18.46 5.63 -4.08
C GLN A 8 -18.73 6.23 -2.69
N ARG A 9 -19.22 5.41 -1.74
CA ARG A 9 -19.49 5.88 -0.38
C ARG A 9 -18.22 6.29 0.36
N ALA A 10 -17.12 5.58 0.18
CA ALA A 10 -15.83 5.98 0.73
C ALA A 10 -15.37 7.33 0.18
N LYS A 11 -15.50 7.56 -1.13
CA LYS A 11 -15.17 8.85 -1.76
C LYS A 11 -15.98 10.02 -1.16
N GLU A 12 -17.27 9.80 -0.92
CA GLU A 12 -18.14 10.80 -0.26
C GLU A 12 -17.69 11.09 1.18
N VAL A 13 -17.44 10.05 1.98
CA VAL A 13 -17.00 10.18 3.38
C VAL A 13 -15.64 10.89 3.48
N TYR A 14 -14.72 10.59 2.58
CA TYR A 14 -13.38 11.16 2.57
C TYR A 14 -13.25 12.46 1.76
N GLY A 15 -14.34 12.93 1.13
CA GLY A 15 -14.36 14.15 0.33
C GLY A 15 -13.39 14.12 -0.86
N CYS A 16 -13.15 12.94 -1.46
CA CYS A 16 -12.17 12.77 -2.53
C CYS A 16 -12.81 12.27 -3.82
N THR A 17 -12.35 12.78 -4.96
CA THR A 17 -12.81 12.37 -6.29
C THR A 17 -12.13 11.08 -6.78
N GLY A 18 -11.01 10.71 -6.16
CA GLY A 18 -10.22 9.51 -6.43
C GLY A 18 -9.33 9.15 -5.24
N MET A 19 -8.23 8.42 -5.49
CA MET A 19 -7.25 8.16 -4.44
C MET A 19 -6.66 9.50 -3.95
N PRO A 20 -6.72 9.82 -2.66
CA PRO A 20 -6.19 11.08 -2.15
C PRO A 20 -4.69 11.18 -2.40
N ALA A 21 -4.23 12.41 -2.63
CA ALA A 21 -2.80 12.67 -2.68
C ALA A 21 -2.17 12.38 -1.31
N PRO A 22 -0.96 11.80 -1.26
CA PRO A 22 -0.26 11.57 -0.01
C PRO A 22 0.34 12.86 0.53
N ASP A 23 0.32 13.01 1.84
CA ASP A 23 1.03 14.09 2.54
C ASP A 23 2.52 13.75 2.70
N VAL A 24 2.83 12.45 2.83
CA VAL A 24 4.20 11.96 3.04
C VAL A 24 4.50 10.80 2.09
N GLN A 25 5.69 10.82 1.51
CA GLN A 25 6.23 9.71 0.70
C GLN A 25 7.56 9.28 1.28
N VAL A 26 7.75 7.99 1.49
CA VAL A 26 8.97 7.43 2.06
C VAL A 26 9.64 6.53 1.03
N ASN A 27 10.91 6.80 0.71
CA ASN A 27 11.71 5.90 -0.12
C ASN A 27 12.05 4.63 0.69
N ILE A 28 11.61 3.48 0.19
CA ILE A 28 11.75 2.18 0.87
C ILE A 28 12.89 1.33 0.34
N VAL A 29 13.62 1.76 -0.68
CA VAL A 29 14.76 1.01 -1.25
C VAL A 29 15.77 0.57 -0.18
N PRO A 30 16.17 1.42 0.80
CA PRO A 30 17.10 1.00 1.85
C PRO A 30 16.58 -0.15 2.73
N PHE A 31 15.25 -0.35 2.76
CA PHE A 31 14.58 -1.34 3.60
C PHE A 31 13.94 -2.48 2.79
N ALA A 32 14.11 -2.50 1.47
CA ALA A 32 13.45 -3.41 0.54
C ALA A 32 13.63 -4.90 0.93
N SER A 33 14.86 -5.31 1.26
CA SER A 33 15.16 -6.69 1.64
C SER A 33 14.46 -7.10 2.95
N ARG A 34 14.45 -6.19 3.94
CA ARG A 34 13.77 -6.42 5.23
C ARG A 34 12.25 -6.50 5.05
N LYS A 35 11.69 -5.61 4.22
CA LYS A 35 10.26 -5.61 3.87
C LYS A 35 9.86 -6.93 3.19
N LYS A 36 10.64 -7.38 2.19
CA LYS A 36 10.38 -8.66 1.53
C LYS A 36 10.43 -9.83 2.53
N ALA A 37 11.45 -9.88 3.38
CA ALA A 37 11.58 -10.94 4.38
C ALA A 37 10.37 -10.97 5.32
N ALA A 38 9.93 -9.80 5.82
CA ALA A 38 8.73 -9.70 6.64
C ALA A 38 7.48 -10.19 5.89
N MET A 39 7.29 -9.77 4.64
CA MET A 39 6.16 -10.20 3.82
C MET A 39 6.18 -11.71 3.51
N THR A 40 7.35 -12.33 3.40
CA THR A 40 7.47 -13.78 3.16
C THR A 40 7.24 -14.59 4.44
N ALA A 41 7.46 -14.01 5.63
CA ALA A 41 7.26 -14.69 6.90
C ALA A 41 5.77 -14.96 7.21
N TYR A 42 4.85 -14.20 6.64
CA TYR A 42 3.40 -14.44 6.78
C TYR A 42 2.98 -15.68 6.00
N THR A 43 2.68 -16.80 6.66
CA THR A 43 2.30 -18.05 5.98
C THR A 43 0.82 -18.09 5.57
N THR A 44 -0.06 -17.43 6.31
CA THR A 44 -1.52 -17.43 6.07
C THR A 44 -1.98 -16.31 5.14
N GLU A 45 -1.37 -15.12 5.25
CA GLU A 45 -1.84 -13.91 4.57
C GLU A 45 -1.33 -13.72 3.14
N GLN A 46 -0.64 -14.72 2.59
CA GLN A 46 -0.07 -14.65 1.24
C GLN A 46 -1.11 -14.31 0.17
N ASN A 47 -2.34 -14.80 0.32
CA ASN A 47 -3.44 -14.51 -0.61
C ASN A 47 -3.81 -13.02 -0.63
N SER A 48 -3.76 -12.36 0.53
CA SER A 48 -4.04 -10.93 0.65
C SER A 48 -2.84 -10.11 0.18
N LEU A 49 -1.63 -10.47 0.62
CA LEU A 49 -0.40 -9.77 0.27
C LEU A 49 -0.15 -9.72 -1.24
N ARG A 50 -0.45 -10.81 -1.97
CA ARG A 50 -0.28 -10.87 -3.44
C ARG A 50 -1.30 -10.01 -4.20
N LYS A 51 -2.41 -9.59 -3.59
CA LYS A 51 -3.36 -8.65 -4.19
C LYS A 51 -2.83 -7.22 -4.15
N PHE A 52 -2.18 -6.84 -3.05
CA PHE A 52 -1.63 -5.50 -2.86
C PHE A 52 -0.25 -5.34 -3.50
N TRP A 53 0.59 -6.38 -3.41
CA TRP A 53 1.93 -6.42 -4.01
C TRP A 53 2.02 -7.59 -5.00
N PRO A 54 1.52 -7.42 -6.23
CA PRO A 54 1.53 -8.48 -7.22
C PRO A 54 2.96 -8.93 -7.53
N TYR A 55 3.20 -10.24 -7.58
CA TYR A 55 4.48 -10.85 -7.95
C TYR A 55 5.71 -10.54 -7.06
N TYR A 56 5.54 -9.91 -5.89
CA TYR A 56 6.67 -9.58 -5.00
C TYR A 56 7.53 -10.79 -4.59
N HIS A 57 6.93 -11.97 -4.58
CA HIS A 57 7.57 -13.23 -4.20
C HIS A 57 8.45 -13.80 -5.31
N TRP A 58 8.14 -13.54 -6.59
CA TRP A 58 8.92 -14.04 -7.74
C TRP A 58 10.19 -13.25 -8.00
N TYR A 59 10.20 -11.95 -7.71
CA TYR A 59 11.34 -11.08 -8.03
C TYR A 59 12.21 -10.77 -6.82
N PRO A 60 13.55 -10.72 -6.95
CA PRO A 60 14.44 -10.21 -5.91
C PRO A 60 14.00 -8.83 -5.42
N ALA A 61 14.16 -8.56 -4.11
CA ALA A 61 13.72 -7.32 -3.49
C ALA A 61 14.30 -6.07 -4.20
N ALA A 62 15.57 -6.13 -4.60
CA ALA A 62 16.25 -5.05 -5.31
C ALA A 62 15.66 -4.72 -6.69
N ILE A 63 15.06 -5.70 -7.37
CA ILE A 63 14.40 -5.48 -8.67
C ILE A 63 12.99 -4.96 -8.44
N TYR A 64 12.24 -5.62 -7.55
CA TYR A 64 10.84 -5.31 -7.32
C TYR A 64 10.64 -3.92 -6.69
N PHE A 65 11.35 -3.62 -5.60
CA PHE A 65 11.25 -2.34 -4.89
C PHE A 65 12.08 -1.23 -5.51
N ARG A 66 12.69 -1.46 -6.69
CA ARG A 66 13.18 -0.37 -7.54
C ARG A 66 12.07 0.19 -8.45
N ILE A 67 11.03 -0.61 -8.72
CA ILE A 67 9.82 -0.19 -9.44
C ILE A 67 8.84 0.42 -8.45
N PHE A 68 8.63 -0.24 -7.31
CA PHE A 68 7.76 0.21 -6.21
C PHE A 68 8.61 0.74 -5.07
N ASP A 69 9.29 1.87 -5.28
CA ASP A 69 10.33 2.40 -4.39
C ASP A 69 9.81 3.30 -3.28
N ARG A 70 8.49 3.57 -3.23
CA ARG A 70 7.88 4.48 -2.27
C ARG A 70 6.65 3.89 -1.59
N ASP A 71 6.53 4.17 -0.30
CA ASP A 71 5.27 4.03 0.44
C ASP A 71 4.66 5.42 0.67
N PHE A 72 3.34 5.50 0.58
CA PHE A 72 2.57 6.74 0.57
C PHE A 72 1.66 6.80 1.80
N PHE A 73 1.68 7.91 2.52
CA PHE A 73 0.93 8.10 3.76
C PHE A 73 0.16 9.41 3.75
N ARG A 74 -0.97 9.42 4.47
CA ARG A 74 -1.76 10.61 4.77
C ARG A 74 -1.59 10.94 6.26
N VAL A 75 -1.33 12.20 6.57
CA VAL A 75 -1.30 12.69 7.95
C VAL A 75 -2.75 12.93 8.36
N ILE A 76 -3.17 12.27 9.45
CA ILE A 76 -4.49 12.50 10.03
C ILE A 76 -4.26 13.36 11.27
N ASP A 77 -4.66 14.63 11.18
CA ASP A 77 -4.76 15.50 12.35
C ASP A 77 -6.11 15.25 13.04
N LEU A 78 -6.08 14.93 14.33
CA LEU A 78 -7.28 14.65 15.13
C LEU A 78 -7.88 15.93 15.73
N GLU A 79 -7.17 17.07 15.67
CA GLU A 79 -7.64 18.34 16.24
C GLU A 79 -8.54 19.15 15.28
N SER A 80 -8.62 18.77 14.01
CA SER A 80 -9.38 19.49 12.98
C SER A 80 -10.70 18.82 12.58
N ARG A 81 -11.33 18.03 13.47
CA ARG A 81 -12.65 17.41 13.24
C ARG A 81 -13.72 17.99 14.16
#